data_AF-A0A9J6ANT3-F1
#
_entry.id   AF-A0A9J6ANT3-F1
#
_cell.length_a   1.000
_cell.length_b   1.000
_cell.length_c   1.000
_cell.angle_alpha   90.00
_cell.angle_beta   90.00
_cell.angle_gamma   90.00
#
_symmetry.space_group_name_H-M   'P 1'
#
loop_
_entity.id
_entity.type
_entity.pdbx_description
1 polymer ?
#
loop_
_entity_poly.entity_id
_entity_poly.type
_entity_poly.pdbx_seq_one_letter_code
_entity_poly.pdbx_strand_id
1 'polypeptide(L)'
;MKRRCKLSHKEGVVEVSDDIVINILHRLPSKSLARFKCVSKCWRKYIADSSLSYSCRSQRWRPQPYLIGFFYQARDTCERSKIQFFFSSEESSLDINGSFDQSVSFLGRSAYIVASSNGFLLCNRQRVYYVYNPATRQSMALPKTQIGMNDPTIGFICKVDDPNRDVISFTIVRYWILQSNVTIESFSSETNAWIVDNLILNVPLRLYFFVYMKSPSAGVVDGVFFWLDQGPQITVYDSVHKSFWALGFPEDMVATGNYFLGFSGGDFYFALYVKTNITVWQLKSNIRSRDALWVRKYVTDVATTVPFGLTGFLHTEVQNMDIHPASPHIFYLDVKGKVISYDMETDIAQLVHDFGEYGWRTKHFKLFSYEWHQWPRGIL
;
A
#
# COMPACT_ATOMS: atom_id res chain seq x y z
N MET A 1 -6.38 30.19 -14.83
CA MET A 1 -6.25 30.72 -16.21
C MET A 1 -5.97 29.55 -17.16
N LYS A 2 -7.01 29.00 -17.80
CA LYS A 2 -6.91 27.82 -18.68
C LYS A 2 -6.22 28.20 -19.99
N ARG A 3 -5.02 27.66 -20.26
CA ARG A 3 -4.32 27.90 -21.53
C ARG A 3 -4.82 26.93 -22.59
N ARG A 4 -5.64 27.43 -23.53
CA ARG A 4 -6.06 26.75 -24.76
C ARG A 4 -4.89 26.66 -25.74
N CYS A 5 -4.58 25.47 -26.24
CA CYS A 5 -3.76 25.32 -27.45
C CYS A 5 -4.66 25.62 -28.66
N LYS A 6 -4.43 26.75 -29.34
CA LYS A 6 -5.09 27.09 -30.60
C LYS A 6 -4.56 26.19 -31.72
N LEU A 7 -5.45 25.41 -32.35
CA LEU A 7 -5.24 24.84 -33.68
C LEU A 7 -6.16 25.62 -34.64
N SER A 8 -5.60 26.16 -35.71
CA SER A 8 -6.35 26.94 -36.70
C SER A 8 -7.27 26.04 -37.54
N HIS A 9 -8.51 26.50 -37.73
CA HIS A 9 -9.61 25.84 -38.43
C HIS A 9 -9.28 25.17 -39.77
N LYS A 10 -9.76 23.94 -39.94
CA LYS A 10 -10.70 23.52 -41.00
C LYS A 10 -11.39 22.20 -40.62
N GLU A 11 -12.72 22.19 -40.77
CA GLU A 11 -13.68 21.07 -40.75
C GLU A 11 -13.74 20.13 -39.51
N GLY A 12 -14.87 20.19 -38.81
CA GLY A 12 -15.48 19.05 -38.10
C GLY A 12 -14.60 18.24 -37.14
N VAL A 13 -13.73 18.86 -36.35
CA VAL A 13 -12.96 18.12 -35.35
C VAL A 13 -13.85 17.89 -34.12
N VAL A 14 -14.20 16.63 -33.88
CA VAL A 14 -14.71 16.19 -32.57
C VAL A 14 -13.61 16.49 -31.55
N GLU A 15 -13.76 17.57 -30.78
CA GLU A 15 -12.84 17.89 -29.69
C GLU A 15 -13.00 16.82 -28.60
N VAL A 16 -12.07 15.86 -28.59
CA VAL A 16 -11.95 14.85 -27.54
C VAL A 16 -11.52 15.56 -26.25
N SER A 17 -12.29 15.42 -25.17
CA SER A 17 -11.95 16.04 -23.89
C SER A 17 -10.63 15.52 -23.34
N ASP A 18 -9.93 16.36 -22.56
CA ASP A 18 -8.67 15.99 -21.92
C ASP A 18 -8.83 14.72 -21.07
N ASP A 19 -9.97 14.53 -20.41
CA ASP A 19 -10.28 13.35 -19.61
C ASP A 19 -10.34 12.06 -20.45
N ILE A 20 -10.85 12.13 -21.69
CA ILE A 20 -10.89 10.97 -22.59
C ILE A 20 -9.48 10.66 -23.09
N VAL A 21 -8.69 11.68 -23.46
CA VAL A 21 -7.28 11.50 -23.88
C VAL A 21 -6.47 10.85 -22.76
N ILE A 22 -6.64 11.33 -21.53
CA ILE A 22 -6.03 10.79 -20.32
C ILE A 22 -6.43 9.32 -20.13
N ASN A 23 -7.72 9.00 -20.20
CA ASN A 23 -8.24 7.62 -20.13
C ASN A 23 -7.74 6.70 -21.26
N ILE A 24 -7.45 7.23 -22.45
CA ILE A 24 -6.84 6.46 -23.54
C ILE A 24 -5.38 6.17 -23.23
N LEU A 25 -4.59 7.19 -22.87
CA LEU A 25 -3.18 7.06 -22.49
C LEU A 25 -3.00 6.07 -21.34
N HIS A 26 -3.90 6.10 -20.38
CA HIS A 26 -4.03 5.14 -19.28
C HIS A 26 -4.12 3.66 -19.68
N ARG A 27 -4.65 3.35 -20.87
CA ARG A 27 -4.87 1.96 -21.34
C ARG A 27 -3.74 1.44 -22.23
N LEU A 28 -2.74 2.26 -22.54
CA LEU A 28 -1.76 1.95 -23.57
C LEU A 28 -0.46 1.34 -22.98
N PRO A 29 0.16 0.34 -23.65
CA PRO A 29 1.44 -0.22 -23.23
C PRO A 29 2.56 0.81 -23.16
N SER A 30 3.55 0.62 -22.26
CA SER A 30 4.69 1.53 -22.09
C SER A 30 5.48 1.80 -23.38
N LYS A 31 5.63 0.81 -24.27
CA LYS A 31 6.24 0.99 -25.59
C LYS A 31 5.43 1.94 -26.48
N SER A 32 4.10 1.82 -26.46
CA SER A 32 3.20 2.73 -27.18
C SER A 32 3.24 4.13 -26.57
N LEU A 33 3.22 4.24 -25.23
CA LEU A 33 3.35 5.52 -24.52
C LEU A 33 4.68 6.23 -24.82
N ALA A 34 5.79 5.51 -24.83
CA ALA A 34 7.10 6.06 -25.19
C ALA A 34 7.11 6.62 -26.62
N ARG A 35 6.48 5.91 -27.57
CA ARG A 35 6.30 6.39 -28.95
C ARG A 35 5.35 7.59 -29.02
N PHE A 36 4.29 7.59 -28.21
CA PHE A 36 3.28 8.63 -28.17
C PHE A 36 3.74 9.96 -27.56
N LYS A 37 4.81 9.95 -26.76
CA LYS A 37 5.54 11.17 -26.42
C LYS A 37 6.04 11.93 -27.66
N CYS A 38 6.24 11.24 -28.79
CA CYS A 38 6.71 11.84 -30.03
C CYS A 38 5.58 12.33 -30.95
N VAL A 39 4.33 11.91 -30.69
CA VAL A 39 3.19 12.17 -31.58
C VAL A 39 2.52 13.52 -31.31
N SER A 40 2.45 13.96 -30.05
CA SER A 40 1.82 15.23 -29.69
C SER A 40 2.48 15.90 -28.49
N LYS A 41 2.59 17.23 -28.51
CA LYS A 41 3.09 18.03 -27.37
C LYS A 41 2.15 17.92 -26.16
N CYS A 42 0.83 17.85 -26.38
CA CYS A 42 -0.15 17.66 -25.30
C CYS A 42 -0.01 16.28 -24.68
N TRP A 43 0.10 15.23 -25.50
CA TRP A 43 0.28 13.86 -25.01
C TRP A 43 1.61 13.69 -24.29
N ARG A 44 2.70 14.29 -24.80
CA ARG A 44 3.98 14.34 -24.08
C ARG A 44 3.84 14.97 -22.70
N LYS A 45 3.11 16.09 -22.59
CA LYS A 45 2.87 16.76 -21.31
C LYS A 45 2.10 15.87 -20.34
N TYR A 46 1.03 15.21 -20.81
CA TYR A 46 0.25 14.26 -20.03
C TYR A 46 1.10 13.06 -19.58
N ILE A 47 1.83 12.42 -20.48
CA ILE A 47 2.68 11.26 -20.15
C ILE A 47 3.84 11.65 -19.22
N ALA A 48 4.32 12.90 -19.29
CA ALA A 48 5.36 13.42 -18.40
C ALA A 48 4.82 13.89 -17.04
N ASP A 49 3.51 14.04 -16.87
CA ASP A 49 2.90 14.33 -15.58
C ASP A 49 3.07 13.10 -14.66
N SER A 50 3.66 13.31 -13.49
CA SER A 50 3.94 12.26 -12.51
C SER A 50 2.69 11.46 -12.13
N SER A 51 1.53 12.12 -12.07
CA SER A 51 0.23 11.50 -11.75
C SER A 51 -0.19 10.46 -12.80
N LEU A 52 0.02 10.75 -14.08
CA LEU A 52 -0.24 9.88 -15.23
C LEU A 52 0.78 8.76 -15.36
N SER A 53 2.06 9.05 -15.10
CA SER A 53 3.10 8.02 -15.15
C SER A 53 2.91 6.96 -14.07
N TYR A 54 2.28 7.31 -12.94
CA TYR A 54 1.98 6.41 -11.85
C TYR A 54 0.63 5.71 -12.06
N SER A 55 -0.40 6.42 -12.51
CA SER A 55 -1.71 5.83 -12.83
C SER A 55 -1.70 4.95 -14.08
N CYS A 56 -0.92 5.23 -15.12
CA CYS A 56 -0.73 4.30 -16.24
C CYS A 56 0.05 3.04 -15.80
N ARG A 57 0.93 3.16 -14.80
CA ARG A 57 1.61 2.00 -14.19
C ARG A 57 0.67 1.21 -13.29
N SER A 58 -0.27 1.87 -12.60
CA SER A 58 -1.29 1.22 -11.76
C SER A 58 -2.50 0.69 -12.55
N GLN A 59 -2.94 1.32 -13.63
CA GLN A 59 -4.06 0.85 -14.49
C GLN A 59 -3.69 -0.28 -15.42
N ARG A 60 -2.40 -0.48 -15.70
CA ARG A 60 -1.91 -1.73 -16.31
C ARG A 60 -2.22 -2.95 -15.42
N TRP A 61 -2.48 -2.69 -14.14
CA TRP A 61 -2.76 -3.65 -13.08
C TRP A 61 -3.95 -3.16 -12.27
N ARG A 62 -5.10 -2.96 -12.92
CA ARG A 62 -6.33 -3.23 -12.18
C ARG A 62 -6.37 -4.75 -12.04
N PRO A 63 -5.97 -5.36 -10.90
CA PRO A 63 -6.48 -6.69 -10.63
C PRO A 63 -7.98 -6.56 -10.83
N GLN A 64 -8.56 -7.44 -11.64
CA GLN A 64 -10.01 -7.55 -11.64
C GLN A 64 -10.42 -7.71 -10.17
N PRO A 65 -11.49 -7.08 -9.67
CA PRO A 65 -11.76 -6.97 -8.23
C PRO A 65 -11.68 -8.32 -7.48
N TYR A 66 -11.94 -9.42 -8.20
CA TYR A 66 -11.82 -10.80 -7.78
C TYR A 66 -10.38 -11.37 -7.75
N LEU A 67 -9.32 -10.59 -7.92
CA LEU A 67 -7.93 -11.07 -7.88
C LEU A 67 -7.17 -10.51 -6.68
N ILE A 68 -7.89 -10.03 -5.66
CA ILE A 68 -7.29 -9.54 -4.42
C ILE A 68 -7.52 -10.56 -3.32
N GLY A 69 -6.49 -10.77 -2.52
CA GLY A 69 -6.62 -11.49 -1.27
C GLY A 69 -5.72 -10.90 -0.21
N PHE A 70 -5.77 -11.49 0.96
CA PHE A 70 -5.04 -11.05 2.12
C PHE A 70 -4.29 -12.23 2.71
N PHE A 71 -2.98 -12.05 2.85
CA PHE A 71 -2.26 -12.85 3.81
C PHE A 71 -2.55 -12.30 5.20
N TYR A 72 -2.82 -13.19 6.13
CA TYR A 72 -2.94 -12.81 7.52
C TYR A 72 -2.00 -13.61 8.40
N GLN A 73 -1.53 -12.94 9.46
CA GLN A 73 -0.59 -13.51 10.41
C GLN A 73 -0.89 -13.01 11.82
N ALA A 74 -0.91 -13.92 12.80
CA ALA A 74 -1.07 -13.58 14.22
C ALA A 74 0.11 -12.73 14.72
N ARG A 75 -0.18 -11.67 15.48
CA ARG A 75 0.82 -10.89 16.22
C ARG A 75 1.04 -11.57 17.56
N ASP A 76 2.33 -11.69 17.92
CA ASP A 76 2.81 -11.89 19.29
C ASP A 76 2.41 -13.17 20.05
N THR A 77 2.21 -14.29 19.36
CA THR A 77 2.21 -15.61 20.01
C THR A 77 3.55 -16.33 19.81
N CYS A 78 3.92 -17.21 20.75
CA CYS A 78 5.00 -18.19 20.56
C CYS A 78 4.77 -19.08 19.31
N GLU A 79 3.54 -19.10 18.79
CA GLU A 79 3.14 -19.68 17.51
C GLU A 79 3.28 -18.66 16.35
N ARG A 80 4.48 -18.09 16.15
CA ARG A 80 4.80 -17.11 15.06
C ARG A 80 4.64 -17.66 13.62
N SER A 81 3.76 -18.62 13.35
CA SER A 81 3.95 -19.56 12.24
C SER A 81 2.72 -19.88 11.40
N LYS A 82 1.51 -19.46 11.78
CA LYS A 82 0.33 -19.68 10.93
C LYS A 82 0.07 -18.43 10.10
N ILE A 83 0.72 -18.40 8.95
CA ILE A 83 0.37 -17.52 7.85
C ILE A 83 -0.71 -18.25 7.05
N GLN A 84 -1.80 -17.56 6.76
CA GLN A 84 -2.90 -18.08 5.96
C GLN A 84 -3.32 -17.04 4.95
N PHE A 85 -4.10 -17.46 3.96
CA PHE A 85 -4.56 -16.61 2.87
C PHE A 85 -6.06 -16.77 2.66
N PHE A 86 -6.76 -15.65 2.47
CA PHE A 86 -8.15 -15.65 2.00
C PHE A 86 -8.32 -14.62 0.90
N PHE A 87 -9.29 -14.86 0.02
CA PHE A 87 -9.62 -13.92 -1.03
C PHE A 87 -10.65 -12.87 -0.59
N SER A 88 -10.69 -11.73 -1.27
CA SER A 88 -11.67 -10.67 -1.02
C SER A 88 -13.11 -11.01 -1.43
N SER A 89 -13.31 -12.01 -2.29
CA SER A 89 -14.62 -12.44 -2.82
C SER A 89 -14.68 -13.95 -2.98
N GLU A 90 -15.82 -14.58 -2.71
CA GLU A 90 -15.99 -16.03 -2.89
C GLU A 90 -15.86 -16.47 -4.36
N GLU A 91 -16.26 -15.62 -5.32
CA GLU A 91 -16.14 -15.92 -6.76
C GLU A 91 -14.69 -16.19 -7.19
N SER A 92 -13.74 -15.54 -6.52
CA SER A 92 -12.31 -15.70 -6.80
C SER A 92 -11.71 -17.02 -6.30
N SER A 93 -12.35 -17.63 -5.30
CA SER A 93 -11.90 -18.90 -4.72
C SER A 93 -12.18 -20.09 -5.65
N LEU A 94 -13.19 -19.95 -6.52
CA LEU A 94 -13.67 -21.02 -7.41
C LEU A 94 -12.65 -21.35 -8.53
N ASP A 95 -11.84 -20.38 -8.96
CA ASP A 95 -10.80 -20.57 -9.98
C ASP A 95 -9.43 -20.97 -9.39
N ILE A 96 -9.20 -20.75 -8.09
CA ILE A 96 -7.89 -20.89 -7.43
C ILE A 96 -8.04 -21.83 -6.22
N ASN A 97 -8.46 -23.05 -6.49
CA ASN A 97 -8.74 -24.04 -5.45
C ASN A 97 -7.47 -24.39 -4.62
N GLY A 98 -7.45 -24.04 -3.34
CA GLY A 98 -6.68 -24.69 -2.26
C GLY A 98 -5.14 -24.55 -2.20
N SER A 99 -4.48 -23.78 -3.08
CA SER A 99 -3.01 -23.85 -3.24
C SER A 99 -2.18 -22.91 -2.35
N PHE A 100 -2.75 -21.84 -1.80
CA PHE A 100 -1.96 -20.76 -1.16
C PHE A 100 -1.61 -20.99 0.32
N ASP A 101 -2.48 -21.61 1.09
CA ASP A 101 -2.13 -22.01 2.47
C ASP A 101 -0.94 -23.00 2.48
N GLN A 102 -0.81 -23.82 1.43
CA GLN A 102 0.37 -24.65 1.21
C GLN A 102 1.55 -23.87 0.62
N SER A 103 1.33 -22.82 -0.18
CA SER A 103 2.40 -22.06 -0.84
C SER A 103 3.29 -21.36 0.19
N VAL A 104 2.74 -20.85 1.29
CA VAL A 104 3.52 -20.21 2.38
C VAL A 104 4.08 -21.17 3.43
N SER A 105 3.77 -22.46 3.36
CA SER A 105 4.24 -23.45 4.33
C SER A 105 5.78 -23.56 4.42
N PHE A 106 6.50 -23.27 3.32
CA PHE A 106 7.96 -23.24 3.26
C PHE A 106 8.60 -22.13 4.13
N LEU A 107 7.84 -21.08 4.48
CA LEU A 107 8.33 -20.02 5.38
C LEU A 107 8.71 -20.61 6.75
N GLY A 108 8.18 -21.79 7.09
CA GLY A 108 8.54 -22.53 8.28
C GLY A 108 8.11 -21.81 9.56
N ARG A 109 8.39 -22.41 10.72
CA ARG A 109 7.87 -21.88 11.99
C ARG A 109 8.49 -20.54 12.43
N SER A 110 9.59 -20.12 11.81
CA SER A 110 10.39 -18.98 12.28
C SER A 110 10.39 -17.76 11.34
N ALA A 111 9.71 -17.82 10.19
CA ALA A 111 9.61 -16.67 9.30
C ALA A 111 8.25 -15.97 9.43
N TYR A 112 8.24 -14.67 9.22
CA TYR A 112 7.04 -13.85 9.25
C TYR A 112 7.02 -12.86 8.09
N ILE A 113 5.82 -12.46 7.66
CA ILE A 113 5.63 -11.46 6.63
C ILE A 113 5.87 -10.09 7.25
N VAL A 114 6.63 -9.27 6.55
CA VAL A 114 7.01 -7.90 6.94
C VAL A 114 6.22 -6.88 6.12
N ALA A 115 6.10 -7.13 4.82
CA ALA A 115 5.42 -6.27 3.87
C ALA A 115 5.03 -7.07 2.63
N SER A 116 4.09 -6.53 1.84
CA SER A 116 3.73 -7.04 0.53
C SER A 116 3.81 -5.93 -0.50
N SER A 117 4.16 -6.26 -1.74
CA SER A 117 4.14 -5.31 -2.84
C SER A 117 4.03 -6.04 -4.17
N ASN A 118 3.05 -5.65 -5.00
CA ASN A 118 2.93 -6.09 -6.39
C ASN A 118 3.00 -7.62 -6.56
N GLY A 119 2.32 -8.37 -5.69
CA GLY A 119 2.30 -9.84 -5.72
C GLY A 119 3.54 -10.53 -5.13
N PHE A 120 4.41 -9.80 -4.43
CA PHE A 120 5.56 -10.34 -3.70
C PHE A 120 5.42 -10.07 -2.21
N LEU A 121 6.00 -10.97 -1.41
CA LEU A 121 6.09 -10.84 0.04
C LEU A 121 7.53 -10.59 0.44
N LEU A 122 7.75 -9.59 1.29
CA LEU A 122 8.97 -9.47 2.06
C LEU A 122 8.79 -10.22 3.37
N CYS A 123 9.60 -11.26 3.57
CA CYS A 123 9.60 -12.07 4.78
C CYS A 123 10.89 -11.85 5.57
N ASN A 124 10.85 -12.05 6.88
CA ASN A 124 12.05 -12.07 7.74
C ASN A 124 12.12 -13.39 8.49
N ARG A 125 13.30 -14.00 8.48
CA ARG A 125 13.64 -15.18 9.29
C ARG A 125 14.98 -14.94 9.96
N GLN A 126 14.98 -14.84 11.29
CA GLN A 126 16.21 -14.70 12.09
C GLN A 126 17.13 -13.56 11.57
N ARG A 127 16.56 -12.38 11.28
CA ARG A 127 17.27 -11.18 10.75
C ARG A 127 17.79 -11.30 9.30
N VAL A 128 17.44 -12.36 8.59
CA VAL A 128 17.65 -12.47 7.15
C VAL A 128 16.32 -12.20 6.45
N TYR A 129 16.34 -11.27 5.49
CA TYR A 129 15.18 -10.96 4.68
C TYR A 129 15.12 -11.88 3.45
N TYR A 130 13.89 -12.19 3.05
CA TYR A 130 13.59 -12.98 1.86
C TYR A 130 12.54 -12.26 1.04
N VAL A 131 12.78 -12.11 -0.25
CA VAL A 131 11.70 -11.76 -1.20
C VAL A 131 11.12 -13.06 -1.71
N TYR A 132 9.82 -13.22 -1.53
CA TYR A 132 9.10 -14.42 -1.87
C TYR A 132 7.99 -14.13 -2.88
N ASN A 133 7.87 -14.99 -3.88
CA ASN A 133 6.75 -15.02 -4.81
C ASN A 133 5.82 -16.19 -4.46
N PRO A 134 4.64 -15.93 -3.87
CA PRO A 134 3.65 -16.97 -3.59
C PRO A 134 3.15 -17.74 -4.82
N ALA A 135 3.07 -17.10 -5.98
CA ALA A 135 2.56 -17.71 -7.22
C ALA A 135 3.55 -18.73 -7.81
N THR A 136 4.86 -18.47 -7.74
CA THR A 136 5.90 -19.39 -8.25
C THR A 136 6.55 -20.24 -7.17
N ARG A 137 6.29 -19.94 -5.90
CA ARG A 137 6.96 -20.52 -4.73
C ARG A 137 8.48 -20.32 -4.73
N GLN A 138 8.98 -19.35 -5.49
CA GLN A 138 10.40 -18.98 -5.51
C GLN A 138 10.70 -17.97 -4.42
N SER A 139 11.85 -18.13 -3.76
CA SER A 139 12.34 -17.19 -2.75
C SER A 139 13.78 -16.80 -3.03
N MET A 140 14.10 -15.53 -2.81
CA MET A 140 15.45 -15.00 -2.84
C MET A 140 15.85 -14.55 -1.43
N ALA A 141 16.94 -15.11 -0.91
CA ALA A 141 17.55 -14.65 0.34
C ALA A 141 18.38 -13.39 0.08
N LEU A 142 18.21 -12.37 0.91
CA LEU A 142 19.00 -11.14 0.81
C LEU A 142 20.28 -11.25 1.63
N PRO A 143 21.33 -10.50 1.27
CA PRO A 143 22.51 -10.35 2.12
C PRO A 143 22.14 -9.94 3.54
N LYS A 144 22.92 -10.37 4.53
CA LYS A 144 22.72 -9.94 5.92
C LYS A 144 22.90 -8.42 6.01
N THR A 145 22.04 -7.80 6.80
CA THR A 145 22.11 -6.36 7.04
C THR A 145 23.34 -6.02 7.87
N GLN A 146 23.94 -4.86 7.61
CA GLN A 146 25.18 -4.44 8.28
C GLN A 146 24.89 -3.98 9.71
N ILE A 147 23.73 -3.36 9.93
CA ILE A 147 23.34 -2.81 11.22
C ILE A 147 22.34 -3.73 11.93
N GLY A 148 22.57 -4.01 13.21
CA GLY A 148 21.61 -4.71 14.06
C GLY A 148 20.54 -3.74 14.58
N MET A 149 19.47 -3.53 13.81
CA MET A 149 18.32 -2.75 14.27
C MET A 149 17.31 -3.68 14.97
N ASN A 150 16.90 -3.33 16.19
CA ASN A 150 15.79 -3.99 16.86
C ASN A 150 14.48 -3.35 16.36
N ASP A 151 13.65 -4.14 15.69
CA ASP A 151 12.34 -3.74 15.17
C ASP A 151 12.31 -2.43 14.36
N PRO A 152 13.10 -2.31 13.28
CA PRO A 152 13.08 -1.11 12.46
C PRO A 152 11.73 -0.95 11.73
N THR A 153 11.38 0.29 11.42
CA THR A 153 10.29 0.58 10.49
C THR A 153 10.76 0.21 9.08
N ILE A 154 9.95 -0.55 8.34
CA ILE A 154 10.32 -1.14 7.04
C ILE A 154 9.30 -0.75 5.97
N GLY A 155 9.79 -0.52 4.76
CA GLY A 155 9.03 -0.37 3.54
C GLY A 155 9.60 -1.27 2.44
N PHE A 156 8.71 -1.73 1.56
CA PHE A 156 9.04 -2.65 0.49
C PHE A 156 8.27 -2.25 -0.76
N ILE A 157 8.96 -2.18 -1.90
CA ILE A 157 8.32 -1.98 -3.19
C ILE A 157 8.93 -2.88 -4.26
N CYS A 158 8.07 -3.58 -4.99
CA CYS A 158 8.42 -4.30 -6.22
C CYS A 158 7.94 -3.52 -7.44
N LYS A 159 8.84 -3.25 -8.38
CA LYS A 159 8.57 -2.57 -9.65
C LYS A 159 8.77 -3.55 -10.80
N VAL A 160 7.91 -3.46 -11.81
CA VAL A 160 8.12 -4.16 -13.09
C VAL A 160 8.88 -3.21 -14.00
N ASP A 161 10.13 -3.54 -14.30
CA ASP A 161 11.03 -2.66 -15.07
C ASP A 161 10.72 -2.71 -16.57
N ASP A 162 10.58 -3.93 -17.10
CA ASP A 162 10.15 -4.18 -18.48
C ASP A 162 8.97 -5.16 -18.51
N PRO A 163 7.75 -4.68 -18.81
CA PRO A 163 6.56 -5.52 -18.89
C PRO A 163 6.54 -6.47 -20.09
N ASN A 164 7.58 -6.49 -20.93
CA ASN A 164 7.76 -7.52 -21.96
C ASN A 164 8.80 -8.59 -21.57
N ARG A 165 9.55 -8.36 -20.50
CA ARG A 165 10.59 -9.28 -20.01
C ARG A 165 10.27 -9.84 -18.63
N ASP A 166 9.18 -9.38 -18.01
CA ASP A 166 8.75 -9.72 -16.65
C ASP A 166 9.88 -9.59 -15.61
N VAL A 167 10.81 -8.67 -15.87
CA VAL A 167 11.91 -8.33 -14.96
C VAL A 167 11.36 -7.49 -13.83
N ILE A 168 11.64 -7.92 -12.60
CA ILE A 168 11.23 -7.22 -11.40
C ILE A 168 12.46 -6.68 -10.69
N SER A 169 12.47 -5.39 -10.44
CA SER A 169 13.32 -4.79 -9.43
C SER A 169 12.55 -4.62 -8.13
N PHE A 170 13.27 -4.63 -7.03
CA PHE A 170 12.68 -4.29 -5.75
C PHE A 170 13.61 -3.46 -4.89
N THR A 171 12.98 -2.65 -4.04
CA THR A 171 13.66 -1.79 -3.09
C THR A 171 13.08 -2.04 -1.70
N ILE A 172 13.98 -2.20 -0.73
CA ILE A 172 13.63 -2.27 0.68
C ILE A 172 14.26 -1.07 1.35
N VAL A 173 13.49 -0.37 2.15
CA VAL A 173 13.99 0.70 3.02
C VAL A 173 13.63 0.33 4.43
N ARG A 174 14.59 0.43 5.33
CA ARG A 174 14.33 0.37 6.76
C ARG A 174 15.01 1.52 7.46
N TYR A 175 14.38 2.05 8.48
CA TYR A 175 14.97 3.11 9.27
C TYR A 175 14.72 2.90 10.75
N TRP A 176 15.60 3.50 11.54
CA TRP A 176 15.39 3.73 12.95
C TRP A 176 15.84 5.15 13.27
N ILE A 177 15.29 5.70 14.34
CA ILE A 177 15.57 7.07 14.75
C ILE A 177 16.05 7.03 16.20
N LEU A 178 17.18 7.68 16.44
CA LEU A 178 17.70 7.92 17.78
C LEU A 178 17.87 9.41 17.97
N GLN A 179 17.06 9.99 18.85
CA GLN A 179 16.99 11.45 19.04
C GLN A 179 16.65 12.16 17.71
N SER A 180 17.60 12.89 17.13
CA SER A 180 17.46 13.58 15.84
C SER A 180 18.20 12.90 14.68
N ASN A 181 18.88 11.78 14.94
CA ASN A 181 19.62 11.04 13.93
C ASN A 181 18.73 9.93 13.36
N VAL A 182 18.52 9.98 12.06
CA VAL A 182 17.83 8.95 11.29
C VAL A 182 18.88 8.14 10.57
N THR A 183 18.96 6.86 10.87
CA THR A 183 19.78 5.93 10.09
C THR A 183 18.85 5.11 9.22
N ILE A 184 19.15 5.12 7.93
CA ILE A 184 18.38 4.44 6.90
C ILE A 184 19.27 3.40 6.27
N GLU A 185 18.78 2.16 6.20
CA GLU A 185 19.36 1.12 5.37
C GLU A 185 18.43 0.84 4.21
N SER A 186 18.98 0.92 3.00
CA SER A 186 18.26 0.64 1.77
C SER A 186 18.92 -0.50 1.00
N PHE A 187 18.12 -1.39 0.44
CA PHE A 187 18.55 -2.45 -0.46
C PHE A 187 17.89 -2.24 -1.81
N SER A 188 18.66 -2.36 -2.89
CA SER A 188 18.16 -2.43 -4.27
C SER A 188 18.56 -3.77 -4.87
N SER A 189 17.62 -4.42 -5.56
CA SER A 189 17.92 -5.64 -6.33
C SER A 189 18.95 -5.40 -7.44
N GLU A 190 19.05 -4.17 -7.95
CA GLU A 190 20.02 -3.81 -9.00
C GLU A 190 21.47 -3.86 -8.51
N THR A 191 21.70 -3.42 -7.27
CA THR A 191 23.05 -3.38 -6.67
C THR A 191 23.34 -4.63 -5.84
N ASN A 192 22.29 -5.37 -5.46
CA ASN A 192 22.34 -6.53 -4.58
C ASN A 192 23.12 -6.27 -3.27
N ALA A 193 23.01 -5.05 -2.75
CA ALA A 193 23.75 -4.61 -1.56
C ALA A 193 22.92 -3.68 -0.69
N TRP A 194 23.15 -3.76 0.62
CA TRP A 194 22.64 -2.80 1.61
C TRP A 194 23.52 -1.55 1.63
N ILE A 195 22.88 -0.39 1.54
CA ILE A 195 23.50 0.94 1.63
C ILE A 195 22.96 1.61 2.89
N VAL A 196 23.87 2.22 3.67
CA VAL A 196 23.55 2.96 4.89
C VAL A 196 23.63 4.46 4.59
N ASP A 197 22.56 5.17 4.89
CA ASP A 197 22.50 6.64 4.87
C ASP A 197 22.22 7.13 6.31
N ASN A 198 23.01 8.08 6.79
CA ASN A 198 22.76 8.75 8.07
C ASN A 198 22.32 10.19 7.80
N LEU A 199 21.14 10.55 8.30
CA LEU A 199 20.55 11.86 8.15
C LEU A 199 20.38 12.51 9.52
N ILE A 200 20.67 13.81 9.59
CA ILE A 200 20.42 14.62 10.78
C ILE A 200 19.20 15.48 10.50
N LEU A 201 18.19 15.38 11.35
CA LEU A 201 16.98 16.17 11.22
C LEU A 201 17.21 17.57 11.77
N ASN A 202 16.90 18.59 10.96
CA ASN A 202 16.99 20.00 11.36
C ASN A 202 16.00 20.33 12.50
N VAL A 203 14.89 19.61 12.57
CA VAL A 203 13.87 19.74 13.62
C VAL A 203 13.60 18.34 14.18
N PRO A 204 13.61 18.14 15.51
CA PRO A 204 13.28 16.86 16.11
C PRO A 204 11.86 16.47 15.70
N LEU A 205 11.71 15.28 15.11
CA LEU A 205 10.38 14.71 14.88
C LEU A 205 9.77 14.30 16.21
N ARG A 206 8.48 14.57 16.40
CA ARG A 206 7.73 14.09 17.58
C ARG A 206 7.39 12.61 17.38
N LEU A 207 8.39 11.76 17.58
CA LEU A 207 8.23 10.32 17.52
C LEU A 207 7.78 9.85 18.89
N TYR A 208 6.58 9.27 18.96
CA TYR A 208 6.24 8.42 20.09
C TYR A 208 6.50 6.98 19.63
N PHE A 209 7.29 6.23 20.39
CA PHE A 209 7.55 4.83 20.06
C PHE A 209 6.42 4.01 20.69
N PHE A 210 5.65 3.26 19.89
CA PHE A 210 4.90 2.16 20.48
C PHE A 210 5.88 1.04 20.78
N VAL A 211 5.96 0.65 22.06
CA VAL A 211 6.70 -0.54 22.49
C VAL A 211 6.05 -1.83 21.94
N TYR A 212 4.83 -1.76 21.38
CA TYR A 212 4.02 -2.95 21.03
C TYR A 212 3.43 -2.99 19.62
N MET A 213 3.65 -1.97 18.77
CA MET A 213 3.18 -2.01 17.38
C MET A 213 4.35 -2.14 16.42
N LYS A 214 4.53 -3.35 15.87
CA LYS A 214 5.35 -3.55 14.67
C LYS A 214 4.73 -2.70 13.55
N SER A 215 5.46 -1.70 13.05
CA SER A 215 4.99 -0.74 12.05
C SER A 215 4.27 -1.43 10.88
N PRO A 216 3.19 -0.85 10.36
CA PRO A 216 2.59 -1.32 9.12
C PRO A 216 3.62 -1.20 7.99
N SER A 217 3.44 -2.03 6.95
CA SER A 217 4.18 -1.87 5.69
C SER A 217 4.05 -0.43 5.23
N ALA A 218 5.17 0.21 4.88
CA ALA A 218 5.10 1.51 4.20
C ALA A 218 4.21 1.36 2.98
N GLY A 219 3.37 2.35 2.70
CA GLY A 219 2.89 2.48 1.34
C GLY A 219 3.86 3.36 0.55
N VAL A 220 4.09 2.97 -0.70
CA VAL A 220 5.25 3.45 -1.46
C VAL A 220 4.81 3.86 -2.86
N VAL A 221 5.22 5.06 -3.26
CA VAL A 221 4.93 5.62 -4.59
C VAL A 221 6.17 6.26 -5.15
N ASP A 222 6.58 5.81 -6.34
CA ASP A 222 7.69 6.43 -7.07
C ASP A 222 8.99 6.52 -6.24
N GLY A 223 9.25 5.54 -5.36
CA GLY A 223 10.41 5.56 -4.45
C GLY A 223 10.26 6.46 -3.23
N VAL A 224 9.07 6.99 -2.99
CA VAL A 224 8.72 7.74 -1.79
C VAL A 224 7.93 6.84 -0.86
N PHE A 225 8.44 6.64 0.34
CA PHE A 225 7.91 5.73 1.35
C PHE A 225 7.19 6.51 2.43
N PHE A 226 5.99 6.07 2.81
CA PHE A 226 5.13 6.71 3.80
C PHE A 226 4.85 5.76 4.96
N TRP A 227 5.04 6.26 6.19
CA TRP A 227 4.74 5.51 7.41
C TRP A 227 3.89 6.34 8.37
N LEU A 228 2.90 5.69 8.98
CA LEU A 228 2.22 6.25 10.14
C LEU A 228 3.14 6.16 11.35
N ASP A 229 3.52 7.32 11.87
CA ASP A 229 4.10 7.41 13.19
C ASP A 229 3.00 7.54 14.25
N GLN A 230 3.41 7.55 15.52
CA GLN A 230 2.51 7.79 16.64
C GLN A 230 2.16 9.27 16.89
N GLY A 231 2.90 10.18 16.28
CA GLY A 231 2.56 11.60 16.32
C GLY A 231 1.45 11.93 15.32
N PRO A 232 0.89 13.15 15.34
CA PRO A 232 -0.04 13.64 14.33
C PRO A 232 0.67 13.94 12.99
N GLN A 233 1.50 13.01 12.54
CA GLN A 233 2.37 13.14 11.38
C GLN A 233 2.59 11.80 10.67
N ILE A 234 2.91 11.90 9.38
CA ILE A 234 3.30 10.80 8.52
C ILE A 234 4.79 10.99 8.23
N THR A 235 5.64 10.02 8.60
CA THR A 235 7.04 10.04 8.17
C THR A 235 7.13 9.70 6.70
N VAL A 236 7.99 10.46 6.00
CA VAL A 236 8.24 10.28 4.57
C VAL A 236 9.74 10.20 4.30
N TYR A 237 10.12 9.21 3.50
CA TYR A 237 11.46 9.10 2.94
C TYR A 237 11.41 8.98 1.43
N ASP A 238 12.09 9.89 0.73
CA ASP A 238 12.34 9.80 -0.69
C ASP A 238 13.68 9.11 -0.93
N SER A 239 13.65 7.87 -1.42
CA SER A 239 14.86 7.09 -1.69
C SER A 239 15.63 7.60 -2.91
N VAL A 240 14.99 8.37 -3.79
CA VAL A 240 15.58 8.93 -5.01
C VAL A 240 16.38 10.19 -4.66
N HIS A 241 15.78 11.10 -3.91
CA HIS A 241 16.42 12.36 -3.50
C HIS A 241 17.13 12.28 -2.14
N LYS A 242 17.09 11.11 -1.48
CA LYS A 242 17.68 10.85 -0.16
C LYS A 242 17.23 11.89 0.87
N SER A 243 15.94 12.19 0.87
CA SER A 243 15.34 13.20 1.76
C SER A 243 14.36 12.57 2.72
N PHE A 244 14.36 13.05 3.97
CA PHE A 244 13.49 12.57 5.04
C PHE A 244 12.76 13.76 5.66
N TRP A 245 11.44 13.64 5.82
CA TRP A 245 10.60 14.68 6.41
C TRP A 245 9.34 14.08 7.01
N ALA A 246 8.54 14.93 7.67
CA ALA A 246 7.22 14.58 8.15
C ALA A 246 6.15 15.41 7.42
N LEU A 247 5.04 14.76 7.09
CA LEU A 247 3.83 15.41 6.59
C LEU A 247 2.81 15.53 7.72
N GLY A 248 2.14 16.68 7.78
CA GLY A 248 1.01 16.88 8.68
C GLY A 248 -0.23 16.10 8.24
N PHE A 249 -1.07 15.78 9.23
CA PHE A 249 -2.40 15.23 8.99
C PHE A 249 -3.33 16.25 8.30
N PRO A 250 -4.46 15.80 7.72
CA PRO A 250 -5.40 16.68 7.00
C PRO A 250 -5.94 17.87 7.78
N GLU A 251 -6.04 17.76 9.10
CA GLU A 251 -6.60 18.76 10.02
C GLU A 251 -5.78 18.75 11.33
N ASP A 252 -5.94 19.79 12.17
CA ASP A 252 -5.38 19.85 13.53
C ASP A 252 -6.09 18.81 14.42
N MET A 253 -5.75 17.54 14.23
CA MET A 253 -6.42 16.41 14.86
C MET A 253 -5.84 16.18 16.27
N VAL A 254 -6.73 16.15 17.26
CA VAL A 254 -6.41 15.72 18.62
C VAL A 254 -6.47 14.20 18.67
N ALA A 255 -5.40 13.58 19.17
CA ALA A 255 -4.99 12.17 19.05
C ALA A 255 -5.95 11.09 19.61
N THR A 256 -7.25 11.15 19.29
CA THR A 256 -8.31 10.36 19.94
C THR A 256 -8.95 9.30 19.02
N GLY A 257 -8.32 8.98 17.88
CA GLY A 257 -8.84 8.00 16.91
C GLY A 257 -7.78 7.04 16.37
N ASN A 258 -8.23 6.03 15.61
CA ASN A 258 -7.37 5.12 14.86
C ASN A 258 -7.14 5.66 13.45
N TYR A 259 -5.88 5.68 13.01
CA TYR A 259 -5.49 6.22 11.70
C TYR A 259 -4.97 5.11 10.79
N PHE A 260 -5.25 5.24 9.51
CA PHE A 260 -4.86 4.26 8.50
C PHE A 260 -4.36 4.96 7.24
N LEU A 261 -3.35 4.36 6.60
CA LEU A 261 -2.85 4.77 5.30
C LEU A 261 -3.14 3.70 4.27
N GLY A 262 -3.49 4.15 3.08
CA GLY A 262 -3.76 3.25 1.97
C GLY A 262 -3.43 3.90 0.63
N PHE A 263 -3.23 3.06 -0.37
CA PHE A 263 -3.00 3.48 -1.75
C PHE A 263 -4.02 2.80 -2.65
N SER A 264 -4.69 3.58 -3.48
CA SER A 264 -5.69 3.06 -4.41
C SER A 264 -5.65 3.83 -5.73
N GLY A 265 -5.59 3.12 -6.86
CA GLY A 265 -5.54 3.73 -8.19
C GLY A 265 -4.29 4.57 -8.47
N GLY A 266 -3.29 4.51 -7.59
CA GLY A 266 -2.14 5.40 -7.62
C GLY A 266 -2.31 6.72 -6.85
N ASP A 267 -3.37 6.84 -6.07
CA ASP A 267 -3.57 7.96 -5.16
C ASP A 267 -3.30 7.52 -3.72
N PHE A 268 -2.89 8.47 -2.88
CA PHE A 268 -2.62 8.27 -1.47
C PHE A 268 -3.81 8.70 -0.62
N TYR A 269 -4.22 7.84 0.30
CA TYR A 269 -5.36 8.05 1.17
C TYR A 269 -4.97 7.96 2.63
N PHE A 270 -5.51 8.88 3.41
CA PHE A 270 -5.47 8.86 4.87
C PHE A 270 -6.90 8.67 5.37
N ALA A 271 -7.08 7.82 6.35
CA ALA A 271 -8.39 7.57 6.93
C ALA A 271 -8.34 7.62 8.46
N LEU A 272 -9.35 8.24 9.04
CA LEU A 272 -9.53 8.41 10.47
C LEU A 272 -10.81 7.71 10.90
N TYR A 273 -10.70 6.83 11.88
CA TYR A 273 -11.82 6.22 12.57
C TYR A 273 -11.94 6.80 13.98
N VAL A 274 -13.08 7.43 14.28
CA VAL A 274 -13.39 7.99 15.60
C VAL A 274 -14.80 7.58 15.99
N LYS A 275 -14.91 6.85 17.11
CA LYS A 275 -16.15 6.27 17.65
C LYS A 275 -16.81 5.30 16.66
N THR A 276 -17.57 5.83 15.71
CA THR A 276 -18.26 5.07 14.66
C THR A 276 -18.09 5.68 13.28
N ASN A 277 -17.49 6.87 13.19
CA ASN A 277 -17.30 7.56 11.93
C ASN A 277 -15.96 7.20 11.31
N ILE A 278 -15.98 6.90 10.00
CA ILE A 278 -14.78 6.87 9.16
C ILE A 278 -14.79 8.09 8.27
N THR A 279 -13.73 8.89 8.35
CA THR A 279 -13.47 9.98 7.40
C THR A 279 -12.23 9.66 6.59
N VAL A 280 -12.29 9.86 5.28
CA VAL A 280 -11.19 9.58 4.35
C VAL A 280 -10.81 10.85 3.61
N TRP A 281 -9.51 11.11 3.53
CA TRP A 281 -8.92 12.19 2.74
C TRP A 281 -7.99 11.61 1.68
N GLN A 282 -7.98 12.24 0.52
CA GLN A 282 -7.04 11.98 -0.55
C GLN A 282 -5.96 13.07 -0.57
N LEU A 283 -4.70 12.68 -0.69
CA LEU A 283 -3.61 13.63 -0.94
C LEU A 283 -3.66 14.12 -2.39
N LYS A 284 -3.79 15.43 -2.59
CA LYS A 284 -3.82 16.08 -3.91
C LYS A 284 -2.55 16.86 -4.23
N SER A 285 -1.74 17.19 -3.24
CA SER A 285 -0.42 17.76 -3.49
C SER A 285 0.49 16.73 -4.15
N ASN A 286 1.59 17.21 -4.75
CA ASN A 286 2.64 16.31 -5.21
C ASN A 286 3.15 15.46 -4.04
N ILE A 287 3.41 14.18 -4.29
CA ILE A 287 3.83 13.23 -3.25
C ILE A 287 5.17 13.57 -2.60
N ARG A 288 6.02 14.37 -3.28
CA ARG A 288 7.29 14.91 -2.77
C ARG A 288 7.16 16.32 -2.21
N SER A 289 5.96 16.91 -2.24
CA SER A 289 5.72 18.18 -1.58
C SER A 289 5.88 18.01 -0.08
N ARG A 290 6.50 19.00 0.59
CA ARG A 290 6.55 19.06 2.05
C ARG A 290 5.23 19.57 2.63
N ASP A 291 4.47 20.28 1.82
CA ASP A 291 3.14 20.78 2.16
C ASP A 291 2.09 19.82 1.61
N ALA A 292 1.38 19.16 2.51
CA ALA A 292 0.32 18.22 2.17
C ALA A 292 -0.99 18.98 1.90
N LEU A 293 -1.56 18.80 0.70
CA LEU A 293 -2.89 19.28 0.37
C LEU A 293 -3.85 18.09 0.43
N TRP A 294 -4.58 17.99 1.54
CA TRP A 294 -5.57 16.94 1.74
C TRP A 294 -6.95 17.40 1.29
N VAL A 295 -7.68 16.53 0.60
CA VAL A 295 -9.07 16.75 0.20
C VAL A 295 -9.93 15.64 0.77
N ARG A 296 -10.91 16.00 1.60
CA ARG A 296 -11.87 15.05 2.16
C ARG A 296 -12.68 14.42 1.02
N LYS A 297 -12.81 13.09 1.05
CA LYS A 297 -13.45 12.29 0.00
C LYS A 297 -14.69 11.56 0.48
N TYR A 298 -14.56 10.82 1.57
CA TYR A 298 -15.64 10.01 2.11
C TYR A 298 -15.84 10.32 3.58
N VAL A 299 -17.09 10.30 4.02
CA VAL A 299 -17.50 10.39 5.42
C VAL A 299 -18.64 9.39 5.58
N THR A 300 -18.49 8.46 6.49
CA THR A 300 -19.53 7.48 6.79
C THR A 300 -19.62 7.21 8.29
N ASP A 301 -20.80 6.82 8.76
CA ASP A 301 -21.01 6.22 10.06
C ASP A 301 -21.17 4.71 9.88
N VAL A 302 -20.15 3.93 10.24
CA VAL A 302 -20.23 2.47 10.01
C VAL A 302 -21.29 1.81 10.90
N ALA A 303 -21.72 2.47 11.99
CA ALA A 303 -22.74 1.99 12.94
C ALA A 303 -24.07 1.62 12.26
N THR A 304 -24.43 2.31 11.18
CA THR A 304 -25.73 2.18 10.53
C THR A 304 -25.82 1.02 9.55
N THR A 305 -24.68 0.59 9.00
CA THR A 305 -24.65 -0.19 7.76
C THR A 305 -24.04 -1.56 7.94
N VAL A 306 -23.01 -1.68 8.76
CA VAL A 306 -22.52 -2.99 9.16
C VAL A 306 -23.49 -3.48 10.23
N PRO A 307 -24.35 -4.49 9.99
CA PRO A 307 -25.21 -5.01 11.04
C PRO A 307 -24.29 -5.64 12.09
N PHE A 308 -23.94 -4.87 13.11
CA PHE A 308 -23.22 -5.33 14.27
C PHE A 308 -24.17 -6.23 15.04
N GLY A 309 -24.31 -7.49 14.63
CA GLY A 309 -25.01 -8.56 15.35
C GLY A 309 -24.34 -8.86 16.70
N LEU A 310 -24.19 -7.84 17.53
CA LEU A 310 -23.35 -7.74 18.72
C LEU A 310 -24.17 -7.03 19.79
N THR A 311 -25.27 -7.66 20.20
CA THR A 311 -25.99 -7.33 21.42
C THR A 311 -25.05 -7.57 22.61
N GLY A 312 -24.46 -6.51 23.17
CA GLY A 312 -23.66 -6.61 24.40
C GLY A 312 -22.57 -5.54 24.54
N PHE A 313 -22.90 -4.46 25.27
CA PHE A 313 -22.13 -3.54 26.13
C PHE A 313 -20.61 -3.27 25.99
N LEU A 314 -19.89 -3.67 24.94
CA LEU A 314 -18.50 -3.23 24.71
C LEU A 314 -18.33 -2.68 23.30
N HIS A 315 -17.92 -1.40 23.25
CA HIS A 315 -17.61 -0.61 22.05
C HIS A 315 -16.97 -1.47 20.95
N THR A 316 -17.62 -1.50 19.79
CA THR A 316 -17.06 -2.13 18.61
C THR A 316 -16.03 -1.19 18.01
N GLU A 317 -14.78 -1.65 17.90
CA GLU A 317 -13.64 -0.85 17.45
C GLU A 317 -13.09 -1.44 16.15
N VAL A 318 -12.92 -0.62 15.12
CA VAL A 318 -12.15 -0.97 13.91
C VAL A 318 -10.68 -1.06 14.29
N GLN A 319 -10.14 -2.28 14.29
CA GLN A 319 -8.76 -2.56 14.73
C GLN A 319 -7.73 -2.33 13.62
N ASN A 320 -8.13 -2.61 12.39
CA ASN A 320 -7.32 -2.41 11.21
C ASN A 320 -8.19 -2.05 10.02
N MET A 321 -7.59 -1.38 9.04
CA MET A 321 -8.25 -1.06 7.78
C MET A 321 -7.25 -1.09 6.63
N ASP A 322 -7.68 -1.62 5.50
CA ASP A 322 -6.94 -1.56 4.23
C ASP A 322 -7.86 -1.03 3.13
N ILE A 323 -7.29 -0.41 2.09
CA ILE A 323 -8.04 0.12 0.95
C ILE A 323 -7.91 -0.82 -0.24
N HIS A 324 -8.97 -0.97 -1.02
CA HIS A 324 -8.89 -1.76 -2.25
C HIS A 324 -7.95 -1.08 -3.26
N PRO A 325 -6.92 -1.77 -3.77
CA PRO A 325 -5.84 -1.16 -4.55
C PRO A 325 -6.29 -0.53 -5.88
N ALA A 326 -7.42 -0.97 -6.44
CA ALA A 326 -7.98 -0.41 -7.68
C ALA A 326 -9.26 0.42 -7.51
N SER A 327 -9.91 0.37 -6.33
CA SER A 327 -11.26 0.90 -6.12
C SER A 327 -11.27 1.74 -4.84
N PRO A 328 -11.06 3.06 -4.91
CA PRO A 328 -10.78 3.88 -3.73
C PRO A 328 -11.99 4.08 -2.79
N HIS A 329 -13.18 3.64 -3.18
CA HIS A 329 -14.38 3.62 -2.33
C HIS A 329 -14.54 2.33 -1.54
N ILE A 330 -13.78 1.26 -1.84
CA ILE A 330 -13.89 -0.02 -1.13
C ILE A 330 -12.79 -0.12 -0.08
N PHE A 331 -13.20 -0.36 1.17
CA PHE A 331 -12.31 -0.55 2.31
C PHE A 331 -12.56 -1.91 2.97
N TYR A 332 -11.51 -2.54 3.46
CA TYR A 332 -11.56 -3.77 4.23
C TYR A 332 -11.35 -3.43 5.70
N LEU A 333 -12.37 -3.64 6.52
CA LEU A 333 -12.40 -3.31 7.93
C LEU A 333 -12.18 -4.58 8.76
N ASP A 334 -11.23 -4.56 9.69
CA ASP A 334 -11.09 -5.60 10.72
C ASP A 334 -11.90 -5.20 11.95
N VAL A 335 -12.97 -5.95 12.20
CA VAL A 335 -13.95 -5.69 13.25
C VAL A 335 -14.22 -6.98 14.02
N LYS A 336 -13.78 -7.02 15.28
CA LYS A 336 -13.97 -8.16 16.19
C LYS A 336 -13.59 -9.53 15.58
N GLY A 337 -12.47 -9.60 14.86
CA GLY A 337 -12.01 -10.85 14.25
C GLY A 337 -12.75 -11.20 12.95
N LYS A 338 -13.43 -10.24 12.33
CA LYS A 338 -14.05 -10.38 11.01
C LYS A 338 -13.47 -9.34 10.08
N VAL A 339 -13.26 -9.73 8.83
CA VAL A 339 -12.89 -8.82 7.75
C VAL A 339 -14.14 -8.52 6.95
N ILE A 340 -14.49 -7.23 6.87
CA ILE A 340 -15.70 -6.74 6.21
C ILE A 340 -15.26 -5.83 5.06
N SER A 341 -15.69 -6.15 3.85
CA SER A 341 -15.61 -5.24 2.71
C SER A 341 -16.72 -4.20 2.86
N TYR A 342 -16.37 -2.93 2.78
CA TYR A 342 -17.28 -1.82 2.93
C TYR A 342 -17.11 -0.84 1.78
N ASP A 343 -18.17 -0.68 0.98
CA ASP A 343 -18.24 0.29 -0.11
C ASP A 343 -18.80 1.61 0.41
N MET A 344 -17.94 2.63 0.46
CA MET A 344 -18.28 3.97 0.95
C MET A 344 -19.15 4.79 -0.01
N GLU A 345 -19.27 4.39 -1.28
CA GLU A 345 -20.13 5.08 -2.27
C GLU A 345 -21.56 4.54 -2.23
N THR A 346 -21.70 3.22 -2.09
CA THR A 346 -23.01 2.56 -2.06
C THR A 346 -23.55 2.32 -0.65
N ASP A 347 -22.70 2.50 0.37
CA ASP A 347 -23.01 2.19 1.76
C ASP A 347 -23.43 0.72 1.91
N ILE A 348 -22.63 -0.19 1.35
CA ILE A 348 -22.86 -1.64 1.39
C ILE A 348 -21.70 -2.31 2.13
N ALA A 349 -22.04 -3.12 3.12
CA ALA A 349 -21.11 -3.95 3.88
C ALA A 349 -21.29 -5.44 3.53
N GLN A 350 -20.19 -6.14 3.30
CA GLN A 350 -20.16 -7.59 3.01
C GLN A 350 -19.10 -8.27 3.87
N LEU A 351 -19.47 -9.39 4.51
CA LEU A 351 -18.50 -10.22 5.22
C LEU A 351 -17.58 -10.89 4.20
N VAL A 352 -16.27 -10.72 4.38
CA VAL A 352 -15.24 -11.33 3.52
C VAL A 352 -14.63 -12.56 4.20
N HIS A 353 -14.34 -12.45 5.50
CA HIS A 353 -13.73 -13.54 6.26
C HIS A 353 -14.08 -13.45 7.74
N ASP A 354 -14.24 -14.60 8.38
CA ASP A 354 -14.52 -14.71 9.82
C ASP A 354 -13.43 -15.58 10.47
N PHE A 355 -12.61 -14.98 11.35
CA PHE A 355 -11.57 -15.70 12.08
C PHE A 355 -12.13 -16.51 13.26
N GLY A 356 -13.46 -16.50 13.49
CA GLY A 356 -14.13 -17.19 14.59
C GLY A 356 -14.24 -16.34 15.86
N GLU A 357 -14.36 -17.00 17.02
CA GLU A 357 -14.63 -16.30 18.29
C GLU A 357 -13.61 -15.20 18.61
N TYR A 358 -14.14 -14.01 18.89
CA TYR A 358 -13.36 -12.84 19.24
C TYR A 358 -12.71 -13.01 20.61
N GLY A 359 -11.37 -13.02 20.66
CA GLY A 359 -10.58 -13.24 21.86
C GLY A 359 -9.15 -12.72 21.71
N TRP A 360 -8.32 -12.93 22.73
CA TRP A 360 -6.91 -12.48 22.70
C TRP A 360 -6.11 -13.04 21.51
N ARG A 361 -6.53 -14.17 20.94
CA ARG A 361 -5.94 -14.78 19.74
C ARG A 361 -6.29 -14.06 18.44
N THR A 362 -7.44 -13.39 18.39
CA THR A 362 -7.95 -12.69 17.20
C THR A 362 -7.80 -11.17 17.25
N LYS A 363 -7.53 -10.61 18.44
CA LYS A 363 -7.29 -9.16 18.65
C LYS A 363 -6.12 -8.56 17.87
N HIS A 364 -5.26 -9.39 17.32
CA HIS A 364 -3.98 -8.92 16.81
C HIS A 364 -3.56 -9.72 15.58
N PHE A 365 -4.26 -9.58 14.45
CA PHE A 365 -3.72 -10.01 13.16
C PHE A 365 -3.05 -8.84 12.42
N LYS A 366 -2.12 -9.17 11.53
CA LYS A 366 -1.70 -8.27 10.46
C LYS A 366 -2.27 -8.80 9.16
N LEU A 367 -2.92 -7.91 8.42
CA LEU A 367 -3.34 -8.16 7.05
C LEU A 367 -2.28 -7.59 6.11
N PHE A 368 -1.97 -8.35 5.07
CA PHE A 368 -1.11 -7.94 3.97
C PHE A 368 -1.88 -8.17 2.68
N SER A 369 -2.29 -7.07 2.04
CA SER A 369 -2.94 -7.13 0.74
C SER A 369 -2.02 -7.78 -0.29
N TYR A 370 -2.62 -8.62 -1.11
CA TYR A 370 -1.94 -9.37 -2.16
C TYR A 370 -2.77 -9.30 -3.43
N GLU A 371 -2.12 -8.86 -4.50
CA GLU A 371 -2.69 -8.79 -5.84
C GLU A 371 -2.24 -10.01 -6.63
N TRP A 372 -3.21 -10.77 -7.14
CA TRP A 372 -2.95 -11.93 -7.96
C TRP A 372 -2.64 -11.53 -9.40
N HIS A 373 -1.50 -12.00 -9.91
CA HIS A 373 -1.12 -11.85 -11.31
C HIS A 373 -1.50 -13.10 -12.09
N GLN A 374 -2.13 -12.92 -13.26
CA GLN A 374 -2.49 -14.03 -14.15
C GLN A 374 -1.27 -14.79 -14.73
N TRP A 375 -0.05 -14.24 -14.61
CA TRP A 375 1.17 -14.87 -15.10
C TRP A 375 2.29 -14.87 -14.03
N PRO A 376 3.04 -15.97 -13.87
CA PRO A 376 4.14 -16.06 -12.92
C PRO A 376 5.29 -15.14 -13.32
N ARG A 377 5.77 -14.31 -12.38
CA ARG A 377 6.92 -13.44 -12.58
C ARG A 377 8.16 -13.99 -11.86
N GLY A 378 9.32 -13.98 -12.51
CA GLY A 378 10.58 -14.46 -11.92
C GLY A 378 11.27 -13.39 -11.08
N ILE A 379 12.04 -13.82 -10.06
CA ILE A 379 13.01 -12.96 -9.37
C ILE A 379 14.34 -13.10 -10.11
N LEU A 380 14.98 -12.00 -10.50
CA LEU A 380 16.31 -11.98 -11.13
C LEU A 380 17.39 -11.68 -10.11
#